data_AF-A0A7S3MZT3-F1
#
_entry.id   AF-A0A7S3MZT3-F1
#
_cell.length_a   1.000
_cell.length_b   1.000
_cell.length_c   1.000
_cell.angle_alpha   90.00
_cell.angle_beta   90.00
_cell.angle_gamma   90.00
#
_symmetry.space_group_name_H-M   'P 1'
#
loop_
_entity.id
_entity.type
_entity.pdbx_description
1 polymer ?
#
loop_
_entity_poly.entity_id
_entity_poly.type
_entity_poly.pdbx_seq_one_letter_code
_entity_poly.pdbx_strand_id
1 'polypeptide(L)'
;MKESLEAGMTKKDFTNSHFAVDVVAMSQAHINYFIFQCFRDKARALGTDCHTTKQVLEDLVTLWGLMAFNQNSSGCYQSGFFSQGVQYSELVLDATKKVNLRIRPHALNVIESLQISDEVLMSGIGNSYGDIYETQLKWAQDCDMNKTKEGDAIPDGYKELILPILKA
;
A
#
# COMPACT_ATOMS: atom_id res chain seq x y z
N MET A 1 4.97 -17.16 -35.33
CA MET A 1 3.71 -17.60 -34.70
C MET A 1 3.04 -18.79 -35.41
N LYS A 2 3.31 -19.05 -36.71
CA LYS A 2 2.87 -20.27 -37.42
C LYS A 2 3.81 -21.48 -37.30
N GLU A 3 5.05 -21.28 -36.86
CA GLU A 3 6.07 -22.35 -36.82
C GLU A 3 6.07 -23.18 -35.52
N SER A 4 5.19 -22.89 -34.55
CA SER A 4 5.18 -23.58 -33.25
C SER A 4 3.78 -24.01 -32.80
N LEU A 5 2.95 -24.50 -33.71
CA LEU A 5 1.98 -25.55 -33.36
C LEU A 5 2.75 -26.89 -33.28
N GLU A 6 3.85 -26.90 -32.53
CA GLU A 6 4.65 -28.09 -32.30
C GLU A 6 3.80 -29.05 -31.45
N ALA A 7 3.62 -30.27 -31.97
CA ALA A 7 3.09 -31.43 -31.25
C ALA A 7 1.63 -31.38 -30.75
N GLY A 8 0.67 -30.87 -31.54
CA GLY A 8 -0.77 -31.12 -31.27
C GLY A 8 -1.31 -30.47 -29.99
N MET A 9 -0.54 -29.57 -29.36
CA MET A 9 -0.98 -28.79 -28.22
C MET A 9 -2.11 -27.83 -28.61
N THR A 10 -3.10 -27.70 -27.73
CA THR A 10 -4.16 -26.70 -27.95
C THR A 10 -3.59 -25.29 -27.85
N LYS A 11 -4.21 -24.34 -28.57
CA LYS A 11 -3.82 -22.92 -28.51
C LYS A 11 -3.79 -22.39 -27.08
N LYS A 12 -4.71 -22.86 -26.23
CA LYS A 12 -4.78 -22.51 -24.82
C LYS A 12 -3.53 -22.98 -24.06
N ASP A 13 -3.14 -24.24 -24.24
CA ASP A 13 -1.98 -24.80 -23.56
C ASP A 13 -0.68 -24.15 -24.06
N PHE A 14 -0.58 -23.85 -25.36
CA PHE A 14 0.56 -23.12 -25.92
C PHE A 14 0.69 -21.72 -25.30
N THR A 15 -0.40 -20.94 -25.26
CA THR A 15 -0.39 -19.61 -24.64
C THR A 15 -0.07 -19.69 -23.16
N ASN A 16 -0.62 -20.68 -22.46
CA ASN A 16 -0.37 -20.85 -21.03
C ASN A 16 1.09 -21.20 -20.73
N SER A 17 1.68 -22.14 -21.47
CA SER A 17 3.03 -22.61 -21.21
C SER A 17 4.11 -21.59 -21.60
N HIS A 18 3.90 -20.83 -22.68
CA HIS A 18 4.94 -19.93 -23.21
C HIS A 18 4.76 -18.46 -22.82
N PHE A 19 3.53 -18.00 -22.63
CA PHE A 19 3.24 -16.56 -22.53
C PHE A 19 2.41 -16.17 -21.32
N ALA A 20 1.99 -17.10 -20.46
CA ALA A 20 1.11 -16.76 -19.33
C ALA A 20 1.71 -15.66 -18.43
N VAL A 21 2.99 -15.77 -18.09
CA VAL A 21 3.69 -14.81 -17.25
C VAL A 21 3.77 -13.43 -17.92
N ASP A 22 4.15 -13.39 -19.20
CA ASP A 22 4.26 -12.14 -19.96
C ASP A 22 2.90 -11.45 -20.14
N VAL A 23 1.83 -12.22 -20.35
CA VAL A 23 0.47 -11.70 -20.44
C VAL A 23 0.04 -11.08 -19.11
N VAL A 24 0.36 -11.70 -17.98
CA VAL A 24 0.07 -11.15 -16.65
C VAL A 24 0.86 -9.86 -16.41
N ALA A 25 2.17 -9.86 -16.70
CA ALA A 25 3.03 -8.70 -16.54
C ALA A 25 2.56 -7.52 -17.41
N MET A 26 2.21 -7.78 -18.68
CA MET A 26 1.66 -6.78 -19.59
C MET A 26 0.31 -6.24 -19.08
N SER A 27 -0.57 -7.13 -18.61
CA SER A 27 -1.88 -6.73 -18.07
C SER A 27 -1.74 -5.83 -16.85
N GLN A 28 -0.81 -6.14 -15.93
CA GLN A 28 -0.49 -5.31 -14.77
C GLN A 28 0.06 -3.94 -15.18
N ALA A 29 1.01 -3.90 -16.13
CA ALA A 29 1.55 -2.65 -16.65
C ALA A 29 0.45 -1.78 -17.29
N HIS A 30 -0.47 -2.39 -18.04
CA HIS A 30 -1.61 -1.70 -18.65
C HIS A 30 -2.57 -1.14 -17.60
N ILE A 31 -2.95 -1.93 -16.60
CA ILE A 31 -3.84 -1.48 -15.51
C ILE A 31 -3.20 -0.33 -14.74
N ASN A 32 -1.91 -0.41 -14.40
CA ASN A 32 -1.20 0.66 -13.71
C ASN A 32 -1.18 1.94 -14.57
N TYR A 33 -0.91 1.82 -15.86
CA TYR A 33 -0.94 2.97 -16.76
C TYR A 33 -2.35 3.59 -16.85
N PHE A 34 -3.40 2.77 -16.92
CA PHE A 34 -4.77 3.24 -16.94
C PHE A 34 -5.15 3.97 -15.65
N ILE A 35 -4.81 3.42 -14.48
CA ILE A 35 -5.02 4.07 -13.18
C ILE A 35 -4.29 5.42 -13.13
N PHE A 36 -3.04 5.49 -13.60
CA PHE A 36 -2.28 6.74 -13.69
C PHE A 36 -3.02 7.80 -14.51
N GLN A 37 -3.48 7.41 -15.72
CA GLN A 37 -4.20 8.32 -16.61
C GLN A 37 -5.48 8.82 -15.95
N CYS A 38 -6.30 7.92 -15.41
CA CYS A 38 -7.54 8.30 -14.73
C CYS A 38 -7.25 9.24 -13.56
N PHE A 39 -6.25 8.95 -12.73
CA PHE A 39 -5.92 9.78 -11.58
C PHE A 39 -5.45 11.17 -12.04
N ARG A 40 -4.50 11.25 -12.99
CA ARG A 40 -4.01 12.52 -13.54
C ARG A 40 -5.13 13.35 -14.16
N ASP A 41 -5.99 12.72 -14.96
CA ASP A 41 -7.04 13.43 -15.69
C ASP A 41 -8.12 13.92 -14.73
N LYS A 42 -8.46 13.14 -13.70
CA LYS A 42 -9.36 13.58 -12.62
C LYS A 42 -8.75 14.70 -11.77
N ALA A 43 -7.48 14.60 -11.40
CA ALA A 43 -6.78 15.63 -10.65
C ALA A 43 -6.75 16.98 -11.40
N ARG A 44 -6.60 16.95 -12.74
CA ARG A 44 -6.63 18.15 -13.59
C ARG A 44 -8.04 18.69 -13.82
N ALA A 45 -9.04 17.80 -13.90
CA ALA A 45 -10.44 18.18 -14.11
C ALA A 45 -11.11 18.73 -12.83
N LEU A 46 -10.46 18.59 -11.67
CA LEU A 46 -10.93 19.17 -10.42
C LEU A 46 -10.92 20.70 -10.50
N GLY A 47 -12.11 21.28 -10.66
CA GLY A 47 -12.37 22.73 -10.71
C GLY A 47 -12.23 23.41 -9.36
N THR A 48 -11.13 23.16 -8.64
CA THR A 48 -10.82 23.86 -7.38
C THR A 48 -10.17 25.20 -7.72
N ASP A 49 -10.53 26.27 -7.01
CA ASP A 49 -9.81 27.55 -7.14
C ASP A 49 -8.55 27.61 -6.28
N CYS A 50 -8.39 26.65 -5.36
CA CYS A 50 -7.27 26.57 -4.44
C CYS A 50 -6.02 26.00 -5.13
N HIS A 51 -5.04 26.87 -5.37
CA HIS A 51 -3.75 26.51 -5.94
C HIS A 51 -3.03 25.41 -5.12
N THR A 52 -3.03 25.52 -3.79
CA THR A 52 -2.37 24.55 -2.90
C THR A 52 -2.97 23.15 -3.06
N THR A 53 -4.30 23.04 -3.13
CA THR A 53 -4.97 21.74 -3.32
C THR A 53 -4.59 21.11 -4.66
N LYS A 54 -4.53 21.90 -5.73
CA LYS A 54 -4.07 21.41 -7.04
C LYS A 54 -2.64 20.88 -6.98
N GLN A 55 -1.72 21.63 -6.37
CA GLN A 55 -0.33 21.21 -6.22
C GLN A 55 -0.20 19.91 -5.43
N VAL A 56 -0.92 19.77 -4.32
CA VAL A 56 -0.90 18.55 -3.51
C VAL A 56 -1.44 17.35 -4.31
N LEU A 57 -2.50 17.52 -5.09
CA LEU A 57 -3.04 16.46 -5.95
C LEU A 57 -2.06 16.09 -7.08
N GLU A 58 -1.41 17.08 -7.71
CA GLU A 58 -0.37 16.83 -8.72
C GLU A 58 0.84 16.10 -8.13
N ASP A 59 1.26 16.47 -6.92
CA ASP A 59 2.32 15.79 -6.19
C ASP A 59 1.91 14.34 -5.85
N LEU A 60 0.67 14.08 -5.44
CA LEU A 60 0.15 12.73 -5.19
C LEU A 60 0.11 11.87 -6.46
N VAL A 61 -0.36 12.43 -7.59
CA VAL A 61 -0.33 11.77 -8.90
C VAL A 61 1.10 11.44 -9.31
N THR A 62 2.03 12.38 -9.09
CA THR A 62 3.44 12.20 -9.41
C THR A 62 4.08 11.13 -8.53
N LEU A 63 3.79 11.13 -7.22
CA LEU A 63 4.29 10.13 -6.29
C LEU A 63 3.83 8.73 -6.69
N TRP A 64 2.53 8.56 -6.94
CA TRP A 64 1.95 7.30 -7.36
C TRP A 64 2.57 6.81 -8.68
N GLY A 65 2.72 7.73 -9.66
CA GLY A 65 3.34 7.42 -10.95
C GLY A 65 4.79 6.96 -10.81
N LEU A 66 5.60 7.64 -9.99
CA LEU A 66 6.98 7.26 -9.73
C LEU A 66 7.08 5.90 -9.02
N MET A 67 6.19 5.62 -8.06
CA MET A 67 6.15 4.33 -7.37
C MET A 67 5.80 3.18 -8.33
N ALA A 68 4.72 3.34 -9.11
CA ALA A 68 4.28 2.35 -10.09
C ALA A 68 5.33 2.13 -11.20
N PHE A 69 6.02 3.20 -11.60
CA PHE A 69 7.09 3.16 -12.58
C PHE A 69 8.32 2.42 -12.04
N ASN A 70 8.75 2.72 -10.82
CA ASN A 70 9.90 2.06 -10.18
C ASN A 70 9.68 0.54 -10.03
N GLN A 71 8.44 0.11 -9.82
CA GLN A 71 8.08 -1.31 -9.74
C GLN A 71 8.14 -2.03 -11.12
N ASN A 72 7.94 -1.31 -12.23
CA ASN A 72 7.76 -1.89 -13.57
C ASN A 72 8.77 -1.36 -14.60
N SER A 73 9.93 -0.86 -14.17
CA SER A 73 10.90 -0.17 -15.06
C SER A 73 11.74 -1.11 -15.91
N SER A 74 11.72 -2.44 -15.66
CA SER A 74 12.53 -3.43 -16.38
C SER A 74 12.31 -3.42 -17.89
N GLY A 75 11.06 -3.29 -18.33
CA GLY A 75 10.71 -3.21 -19.75
C GLY A 75 11.30 -1.98 -20.46
N CYS A 76 11.53 -0.88 -19.73
CA CYS A 76 12.17 0.32 -20.27
C CYS A 76 13.67 0.09 -20.55
N TYR A 77 14.33 -0.74 -19.73
CA TYR A 77 15.71 -1.16 -19.99
C TYR A 77 15.79 -2.15 -21.17
N GLN A 78 14.89 -3.15 -21.20
CA GLN A 78 14.90 -4.20 -22.23
C GLN A 78 14.53 -3.68 -23.63
N SER A 79 13.64 -2.70 -23.72
CA SER A 79 13.24 -2.08 -24.98
C SER A 79 14.26 -1.07 -25.52
N GLY A 80 15.32 -0.75 -24.75
CA GLY A 80 16.26 0.31 -25.09
C GLY A 80 15.69 1.72 -24.95
N PHE A 81 14.52 1.89 -24.33
CA PHE A 81 13.94 3.19 -24.01
C PHE A 81 14.85 3.98 -23.05
N PHE A 82 15.44 3.29 -22.09
CA PHE A 82 16.48 3.84 -21.23
C PHE A 82 17.85 3.78 -21.89
N SER A 83 18.49 4.94 -21.99
CA SER A 83 19.85 5.05 -22.53
C SER A 83 20.87 4.41 -21.61
N GLN A 84 21.91 3.82 -22.21
CA GLN A 84 23.03 3.25 -21.46
C GLN A 84 23.81 4.36 -20.73
N GLY A 85 24.33 4.04 -19.54
CA GLY A 85 25.14 4.97 -18.74
C GLY A 85 24.35 5.92 -17.84
N VAL A 86 23.02 5.93 -17.91
CA VAL A 86 22.16 6.74 -17.02
C VAL A 86 21.55 5.85 -15.93
N GLN A 87 21.74 6.24 -14.67
CA GLN A 87 21.16 5.54 -13.52
C GLN A 87 19.71 5.99 -13.27
N TYR A 88 18.79 5.58 -14.17
CA TYR A 88 17.37 5.98 -14.07
C TYR A 88 16.71 5.58 -12.73
N SER A 89 17.12 4.48 -12.11
CA SER A 89 16.67 4.08 -10.77
C SER A 89 16.99 5.14 -9.71
N GLU A 90 18.18 5.73 -9.74
CA GLU A 90 18.58 6.81 -8.83
C GLU A 90 17.78 8.09 -9.11
N LEU A 91 17.57 8.43 -10.38
CA LEU A 91 16.78 9.60 -10.77
C LEU A 91 15.32 9.49 -10.27
N VAL A 92 14.72 8.32 -10.41
CA VAL A 92 13.37 8.03 -9.92
C VAL A 92 13.32 8.10 -8.40
N LEU A 93 14.30 7.52 -7.71
CA LEU A 93 14.39 7.58 -6.25
C LEU A 93 14.53 9.01 -5.75
N ASP A 94 15.38 9.83 -6.37
CA ASP A 94 15.57 11.22 -5.99
C ASP A 94 14.36 12.09 -6.29
N ALA A 95 13.68 11.85 -7.42
CA ALA A 95 12.39 12.48 -7.70
C ALA A 95 11.35 12.11 -6.62
N THR A 96 11.30 10.84 -6.22
CA THR A 96 10.40 10.35 -5.16
C THR A 96 10.67 11.04 -3.83
N LYS A 97 11.95 11.16 -3.42
CA LYS A 97 12.33 11.89 -2.20
C LYS A 97 11.88 13.36 -2.24
N LYS A 98 12.09 14.04 -3.37
CA LYS A 98 11.69 15.44 -3.55
C LYS A 98 10.18 15.63 -3.45
N VAL A 99 9.40 14.71 -4.03
CA VAL A 99 7.92 14.74 -3.94
C VAL A 99 7.45 14.46 -2.51
N ASN A 100 8.04 13.47 -1.83
CA ASN A 100 7.73 13.17 -0.44
C ASN A 100 7.95 14.35 0.51
N LEU A 101 9.02 15.14 0.30
CA LEU A 101 9.26 16.35 1.08
C LEU A 101 8.15 17.39 0.92
N ARG A 102 7.56 17.52 -0.28
CA ARG A 102 6.45 18.44 -0.54
C ARG A 102 5.11 17.95 0.03
N ILE A 103 4.86 16.64 -0.03
CA ILE A 103 3.62 16.05 0.48
C ILE A 103 3.59 16.00 2.01
N ARG A 104 4.74 15.77 2.67
CA ARG A 104 4.83 15.58 4.14
C ARG A 104 4.05 16.61 4.97
N PRO A 105 4.15 17.94 4.77
CA PRO A 105 3.37 18.92 5.54
C PRO A 105 1.86 18.84 5.33
N HIS A 106 1.40 18.20 4.25
CA HIS A 106 -0.01 18.06 3.90
C HIS A 106 -0.55 16.64 4.09
N ALA A 107 0.30 15.68 4.49
CA ALA A 107 -0.06 14.28 4.55
C ALA A 107 -1.25 14.01 5.49
N LEU A 108 -1.25 14.65 6.66
CA LEU A 108 -2.37 14.55 7.61
C LEU A 108 -3.66 15.11 7.00
N ASN A 109 -3.61 16.33 6.45
CA ASN A 109 -4.78 16.97 5.83
C ASN A 109 -5.38 16.14 4.68
N VAL A 110 -4.54 15.47 3.89
CA VAL A 110 -5.01 14.57 2.81
C VAL A 110 -5.78 13.38 3.40
N ILE A 111 -5.27 12.77 4.48
CA ILE A 111 -5.95 11.65 5.13
C ILE A 111 -7.25 12.12 5.79
N GLU A 112 -7.22 13.23 6.53
CA GLU A 112 -8.39 13.81 7.19
C GLU A 112 -9.47 14.26 6.21
N SER A 113 -9.11 14.61 4.96
CA SER A 113 -10.08 14.96 3.92
C SER A 113 -11.05 13.83 3.55
N LEU A 114 -10.73 12.57 3.91
CA LEU A 114 -11.63 11.43 3.76
C LEU A 114 -12.79 11.44 4.77
N GLN A 115 -12.69 12.26 5.84
CA GLN A 115 -13.72 12.43 6.87
C GLN A 115 -14.24 11.11 7.46
N ILE A 116 -13.32 10.17 7.73
CA ILE A 116 -13.64 8.90 8.38
C ILE A 116 -13.75 9.14 9.87
N SER A 117 -14.89 8.80 10.48
CA SER A 117 -15.10 8.96 11.93
C SER A 117 -14.44 7.83 12.73
N ASP A 118 -14.16 8.08 14.00
CA ASP A 118 -13.50 7.10 14.89
C ASP A 118 -14.35 5.83 15.07
N GLU A 119 -15.68 5.93 15.01
CA GLU A 119 -16.58 4.76 15.07
C GLU A 119 -16.50 3.86 13.84
N VAL A 120 -16.11 4.43 12.69
CA VAL A 120 -15.89 3.67 11.46
C VAL A 120 -14.46 3.13 11.42
N LEU A 121 -13.49 3.95 11.83
CA LEU A 121 -12.07 3.59 11.77
C LEU A 121 -11.69 2.53 12.82
N MET A 122 -12.31 2.57 14.01
CA MET A 122 -12.10 1.59 15.08
C MET A 122 -10.63 1.30 15.38
N SER A 123 -9.80 2.36 15.40
CA SER A 123 -8.35 2.25 15.61
C SER A 123 -7.90 3.07 16.81
N GLY A 124 -7.23 2.43 17.76
CA GLY A 124 -6.65 3.12 18.93
C GLY A 124 -5.39 3.94 18.59
N ILE A 125 -4.73 3.66 17.46
CA ILE A 125 -3.54 4.40 17.00
C ILE A 125 -3.93 5.56 16.07
N GLY A 126 -4.98 5.37 15.28
CA GLY A 126 -5.43 6.34 14.29
C GLY A 126 -6.59 7.21 14.77
N ASN A 127 -6.78 7.37 16.08
CA ASN A 127 -7.91 8.14 16.59
C ASN A 127 -7.77 9.63 16.26
N SER A 128 -8.89 10.35 16.26
CA SER A 128 -8.94 11.76 15.89
C SER A 128 -8.30 12.69 16.94
N TYR A 129 -8.17 12.22 18.19
CA TYR A 129 -7.70 13.02 19.32
C TYR A 129 -6.17 12.97 19.52
N GLY A 130 -5.49 11.98 18.95
CA GLY A 130 -4.04 11.78 19.10
C GLY A 130 -3.61 11.28 20.48
N ASP A 131 -4.53 10.90 21.36
CA ASP A 131 -4.31 10.34 22.71
C ASP A 131 -4.09 8.81 22.65
N ILE A 132 -3.12 8.42 21.82
CA ILE A 132 -2.85 7.01 21.47
C ILE A 132 -2.52 6.18 22.71
N TYR A 133 -1.67 6.70 23.60
CA TYR A 133 -1.17 5.94 24.74
C TYR A 133 -2.25 5.72 25.80
N GLU A 134 -3.04 6.76 26.08
CA GLU A 134 -4.16 6.72 27.02
C GLU A 134 -5.24 5.76 26.52
N THR A 135 -5.59 5.86 25.22
CA THR A 135 -6.56 4.97 24.58
C THR A 135 -6.11 3.52 24.64
N GLN A 136 -4.87 3.24 24.25
CA GLN A 136 -4.32 1.88 24.28
C GLN A 136 -4.25 1.30 25.68
N LEU A 137 -3.84 2.11 26.68
CA LEU A 137 -3.80 1.65 28.06
C LEU A 137 -5.21 1.29 28.56
N LYS A 138 -6.19 2.15 28.28
CA LYS A 138 -7.58 1.90 28.65
C LYS A 138 -8.13 0.63 28.00
N TRP A 139 -7.88 0.45 26.70
CA TRP A 139 -8.30 -0.76 25.98
C TRP A 139 -7.61 -2.01 26.53
N ALA A 140 -6.31 -1.92 26.80
CA ALA A 140 -5.55 -3.01 27.39
C ALA A 140 -6.09 -3.38 28.77
N GLN A 141 -6.49 -2.40 29.60
CA GLN A 141 -7.12 -2.61 30.90
C GLN A 141 -8.50 -3.26 30.79
N ASP A 142 -9.33 -2.81 29.84
CA ASP A 142 -10.71 -3.27 29.63
C ASP A 142 -10.81 -4.65 28.94
N CYS A 143 -9.70 -5.18 28.42
CA CYS A 143 -9.60 -6.52 27.83
C CYS A 143 -10.15 -7.60 28.76
N ASP A 144 -10.88 -8.56 28.18
CA ASP A 144 -11.49 -9.66 28.94
C ASP A 144 -10.47 -10.56 29.64
N MET A 145 -9.23 -10.63 29.14
CA MET A 145 -8.16 -11.37 29.81
C MET A 145 -7.77 -10.79 31.17
N ASN A 146 -8.07 -9.52 31.45
CA ASN A 146 -7.84 -8.93 32.77
C ASN A 146 -9.01 -9.17 33.73
N LYS A 147 -10.13 -9.71 33.26
CA LYS A 147 -11.31 -10.03 34.06
C LYS A 147 -11.23 -11.49 34.48
N THR A 148 -10.63 -11.75 35.64
CA THR A 148 -10.51 -13.13 36.18
C THR A 148 -11.78 -13.53 36.94
N LYS A 149 -12.11 -14.83 36.98
CA LYS A 149 -13.33 -15.32 37.64
C LYS A 149 -13.41 -14.93 39.12
N GLU A 150 -12.27 -14.97 39.80
CA GLU A 150 -12.15 -14.69 41.23
C GLU A 150 -11.89 -13.20 41.52
N GLY A 151 -11.65 -12.38 40.49
CA GLY A 151 -11.32 -10.95 40.63
C GLY A 151 -9.95 -10.69 41.27
N ASP A 152 -9.11 -11.72 41.38
CA ASP A 152 -7.80 -11.75 42.05
C ASP A 152 -6.63 -11.44 41.11
N ALA A 153 -6.91 -11.08 39.85
CA ALA A 153 -5.93 -10.89 38.78
C ALA A 153 -5.05 -12.14 38.49
N ILE A 154 -5.48 -13.32 38.95
CA ILE A 154 -4.83 -14.60 38.61
C ILE A 154 -5.52 -15.16 37.36
N PRO A 155 -4.78 -15.42 36.25
CA PRO A 155 -5.37 -15.99 35.05
C PRO A 155 -6.08 -17.32 35.33
N ASP A 156 -7.28 -17.47 34.78
CA ASP A 156 -8.02 -18.73 34.80
C ASP A 156 -7.13 -19.89 34.28
N GLY A 157 -7.09 -21.00 35.01
CA GLY A 157 -6.24 -22.15 34.66
C GLY A 157 -4.82 -22.09 35.25
N TYR A 158 -4.40 -20.97 35.85
CA TYR A 158 -3.08 -20.85 36.45
C TYR A 158 -2.87 -21.87 37.59
N LYS A 159 -3.86 -22.02 38.49
CA LYS A 159 -3.76 -22.91 39.65
C LYS A 159 -3.77 -24.39 39.24
N GLU A 160 -4.51 -24.74 38.19
CA GLU A 160 -4.71 -26.11 37.73
C GLU A 160 -3.61 -26.59 36.78
N LEU A 161 -3.13 -25.71 35.89
CA LEU A 161 -2.25 -26.09 34.79
C LEU A 161 -0.82 -25.62 34.99
N ILE A 162 -0.62 -24.41 35.51
CA ILE A 162 0.72 -23.79 35.61
C ILE A 162 1.37 -24.08 36.96
N LEU A 163 0.62 -23.97 38.06
CA LEU A 163 1.15 -24.17 39.41
C LEU A 163 1.73 -25.58 39.63
N PRO A 164 1.16 -26.69 39.11
CA PRO A 164 1.76 -28.02 39.24
C PRO A 164 3.09 -28.16 38.48
N ILE A 165 3.24 -27.49 37.34
CA ILE A 165 4.49 -27.48 36.57
C ILE A 165 5.58 -26.72 37.34
N LEU A 166 5.25 -25.60 37.95
CA LEU A 166 6.20 -24.79 38.72
C LEU A 166 6.66 -25.47 40.03
N LYS A 167 5.90 -26.46 40.53
CA LYS A 167 6.20 -27.20 41.76
C LYS A 167 6.96 -28.50 41.52
N ALA A 168 7.08 -28.94 40.26
CA ALA A 168 7.85 -30.12 39.86
C ALA A 168 9.34 -29.78 39.71
#